data_AF-A0A1W9R972-F1
#
_entry.id   AF-A0A1W9R972-F1
#
_cell.length_a   1.000
_cell.length_b   1.000
_cell.length_c   1.000
_cell.angle_alpha   90.00
_cell.angle_beta   90.00
_cell.angle_gamma   90.00
#
_symmetry.space_group_name_H-M   'P 1'
#
loop_
_entity.id
_entity.type
_entity.pdbx_description
1 polymer ?
#
loop_
_entity_poly.entity_id
_entity_poly.type
_entity_poly.pdbx_seq_one_letter_code
_entity_poly.pdbx_strand_id
1 'polypeptide(L)'
;MDDCTQNLLSQFLDKLKKKKTSKEEILKILEEVLSKEERRYIQDIYISRKNNLIIKVNSSVWGYQFNLLIPEILRLLKEKNIEVNEIKIKVRR
;
A
#
# COMPACT_ATOMS: atom_id res chain seq x y z
N MET A 1 -19.54 25.21 9.66
CA MET A 1 -20.10 24.37 8.58
C MET A 1 -18.93 23.69 7.90
N ASP A 2 -18.59 22.46 8.31
CA ASP A 2 -17.58 21.61 7.63
C ASP A 2 -17.92 20.10 7.81
N ASP A 3 -19.21 19.79 7.95
CA ASP A 3 -19.71 18.44 8.29
C ASP A 3 -19.86 17.50 7.08
N CYS A 4 -19.82 18.04 5.85
CA CYS A 4 -20.08 17.25 4.63
C CYS A 4 -18.90 16.38 4.19
N THR A 5 -17.65 16.80 4.44
CA THR A 5 -16.47 16.09 3.93
C THR A 5 -16.10 14.86 4.79
N GLN A 6 -16.31 14.96 6.10
CA GLN A 6 -16.04 13.89 7.07
C GLN A 6 -17.03 12.71 6.93
N ASN A 7 -18.31 13.00 6.63
CA ASN A 7 -19.35 11.98 6.53
C ASN A 7 -19.28 11.17 5.22
N LEU A 8 -18.84 11.80 4.12
CA LEU A 8 -18.58 11.11 2.84
C LEU A 8 -17.37 10.18 2.94
N LEU A 9 -16.28 10.64 3.55
CA LEU A 9 -15.11 9.80 3.82
C LEU A 9 -15.46 8.62 4.73
N SER A 10 -16.24 8.85 5.78
CA SER A 10 -16.65 7.80 6.72
C SER A 10 -17.55 6.75 6.08
N GLN A 11 -18.51 7.13 5.22
CA GLN A 11 -19.36 6.17 4.51
C GLN A 11 -18.63 5.40 3.39
N PHE A 12 -17.59 6.00 2.78
CA PHE A 12 -16.67 5.27 1.90
C PHE A 12 -15.80 4.28 2.68
N LEU A 13 -15.31 4.66 3.87
CA LEU A 13 -14.53 3.81 4.76
C LEU A 13 -15.35 2.62 5.30
N ASP A 14 -16.64 2.82 5.61
CA ASP A 14 -17.48 1.76 6.17
C ASP A 14 -17.84 0.67 5.12
N LYS A 15 -17.93 1.03 3.83
CA LYS A 15 -18.06 0.04 2.74
C LYS A 15 -16.78 -0.75 2.48
N LEU A 16 -15.62 -0.25 2.89
CA LEU A 16 -14.32 -0.92 2.74
C LEU A 16 -14.04 -1.91 3.87
N LYS A 17 -14.59 -1.68 5.07
CA LYS A 17 -14.38 -2.49 6.28
C LYS A 17 -14.75 -3.97 6.17
N LYS A 18 -15.64 -4.36 5.24
CA LYS A 18 -16.14 -5.75 5.19
C LYS A 18 -15.32 -6.73 4.33
N LYS A 19 -14.27 -6.29 3.61
CA LYS A 19 -13.50 -7.20 2.73
C LYS A 19 -12.07 -6.78 2.36
N LYS A 20 -11.51 -5.77 3.02
CA LYS A 20 -10.26 -5.12 2.59
C LYS A 20 -9.31 -5.01 3.77
N THR A 21 -8.16 -5.68 3.69
CA THR A 21 -6.96 -5.21 4.39
C THR A 21 -6.82 -3.72 4.10
N SER A 22 -6.90 -2.90 5.15
CA SER A 22 -6.93 -1.45 5.01
C SER A 22 -5.59 -0.98 4.45
N LYS A 23 -5.64 -0.11 3.44
CA LYS A 23 -4.46 0.55 2.85
C LYS A 23 -3.51 1.10 3.93
N GLU A 24 -4.07 1.53 5.06
CA GLU A 24 -3.36 2.00 6.25
C GLU A 24 -2.46 0.95 6.91
N GLU A 25 -2.86 -0.32 7.00
CA GLU A 25 -2.02 -1.36 7.60
C GLU A 25 -0.81 -1.69 6.72
N ILE A 26 -1.03 -1.70 5.40
CA ILE A 26 0.04 -1.88 4.42
C ILE A 26 0.99 -0.67 4.47
N LEU A 27 0.44 0.54 4.60
CA LEU A 27 1.25 1.73 4.78
C LEU A 27 2.11 1.59 6.02
N LYS A 28 1.55 1.22 7.18
CA LYS A 28 2.33 0.98 8.42
C LYS A 28 3.47 -0.03 8.22
N ILE A 29 3.23 -1.13 7.51
CA ILE A 29 4.28 -2.11 7.17
C ILE A 29 5.38 -1.47 6.34
N LEU A 30 4.98 -0.72 5.31
CA LEU A 30 5.91 0.03 4.48
C LEU A 30 6.62 1.12 5.29
N GLU A 31 6.02 1.61 6.38
CA GLU A 31 6.69 2.53 7.28
C GLU A 31 7.83 1.91 8.06
N GLU A 32 7.74 0.62 8.38
CA GLU A 32 8.80 -0.14 9.06
C GLU A 32 9.99 -0.43 8.12
N VAL A 33 9.74 -0.58 6.82
CA VAL A 33 10.75 -0.92 5.81
C VAL A 33 11.37 0.32 5.15
N LEU A 34 10.59 1.40 5.01
CA LEU A 34 10.97 2.54 4.18
C LEU A 34 11.20 3.80 4.99
N SER A 35 12.26 4.49 4.63
CA SER A 35 12.57 5.82 5.09
C SER A 35 11.59 6.85 4.51
N LYS A 36 11.45 7.99 5.19
CA LYS A 36 10.54 9.08 4.79
C LYS A 36 10.78 9.58 3.35
N GLU A 37 12.03 9.54 2.90
CA GLU A 37 12.41 9.93 1.53
C GLU A 37 11.91 8.92 0.50
N GLU A 38 12.08 7.62 0.76
CA GLU A 38 11.69 6.53 -0.15
C GLU A 38 10.18 6.54 -0.40
N ARG A 39 9.39 6.83 0.64
CA ARG A 39 7.93 6.93 0.54
C ARG A 39 7.45 8.05 -0.38
N ARG A 40 8.22 9.12 -0.54
CA ARG A 40 7.86 10.22 -1.46
C ARG A 40 7.83 9.77 -2.92
N TYR A 41 8.54 8.69 -3.25
CA TYR A 41 8.56 8.14 -4.60
C TYR A 41 7.39 7.19 -4.87
N ILE A 42 6.65 6.80 -3.83
CA ILE A 42 5.43 6.00 -3.96
C ILE A 42 4.26 6.93 -4.27
N GLN A 43 3.68 6.77 -5.46
CA GLN A 43 2.50 7.52 -5.88
C GLN A 43 1.21 6.90 -5.34
N ASP A 44 1.11 5.57 -5.33
CA ASP A 44 -0.12 4.88 -4.95
C ASP A 44 0.15 3.43 -4.56
N ILE A 45 -0.64 2.90 -3.62
CA ILE A 45 -0.54 1.53 -3.14
C ILE A 45 -1.94 0.96 -2.96
N TYR A 46 -2.17 -0.25 -3.47
CA TYR A 46 -3.43 -0.95 -3.29
C TYR A 46 -3.27 -2.46 -3.48
N ILE A 47 -4.15 -3.23 -2.85
CA ILE A 47 -4.30 -4.65 -3.15
C ILE A 47 -5.32 -4.82 -4.28
N SER A 48 -4.92 -5.54 -5.31
CA SER A 48 -5.78 -5.92 -6.43
C SER A 48 -6.76 -7.02 -6.04
N ARG A 49 -7.80 -7.25 -6.85
CA ARG A 49 -8.80 -8.33 -6.61
C ARG A 49 -8.20 -9.75 -6.57
N LYS A 50 -6.96 -9.93 -7.04
CA LYS A 50 -6.22 -11.21 -6.98
C LYS A 50 -5.31 -11.33 -5.74
N ASN A 51 -5.52 -10.49 -4.73
CA ASN A 51 -4.65 -10.36 -3.56
C ASN A 51 -3.18 -10.04 -3.90
N ASN A 52 -2.93 -9.38 -5.04
CA ASN A 52 -1.59 -8.86 -5.35
C ASN A 52 -1.47 -7.44 -4.83
N LEU A 53 -0.42 -7.15 -4.07
CA LEU A 53 -0.08 -5.81 -3.63
C LEU A 53 0.57 -5.05 -4.78
N ILE A 54 -0.03 -3.95 -5.20
CA ILE A 54 0.48 -3.11 -6.27
C ILE A 54 1.06 -1.84 -5.66
N ILE A 55 2.33 -1.57 -5.94
CA ILE A 55 3.03 -0.33 -5.53
C ILE A 55 3.35 0.45 -6.81
N LYS A 56 2.77 1.64 -6.95
CA LYS A 56 3.07 2.55 -8.05
C LYS A 56 4.13 3.56 -7.62
N VAL A 57 5.19 3.67 -8.40
CA VAL A 57 6.31 4.56 -8.12
C VAL A 57 6.53 5.54 -9.27
N ASN A 58 7.07 6.71 -8.97
CA ASN A 58 7.33 7.77 -9.95
C ASN A 58 8.70 7.64 -10.67
N SER A 59 9.56 6.71 -10.25
CA SER A 59 10.92 6.57 -10.75
C SER A 59 11.32 5.11 -10.95
N SER A 60 12.04 4.85 -12.04
CA SER A 60 12.52 3.50 -12.37
C SER A 60 13.62 3.02 -11.43
N VAL A 61 14.48 3.93 -10.95
CA VAL A 61 15.54 3.63 -9.97
C VAL A 61 14.90 3.15 -8.67
N TRP A 62 13.91 3.91 -8.19
CA TRP A 62 13.14 3.53 -7.02
C TRP A 62 12.36 2.24 -7.24
N GLY A 63 11.78 2.03 -8.43
CA GLY A 63 11.13 0.77 -8.76
C GLY A 63 12.03 -0.45 -8.60
N TYR A 64 13.31 -0.33 -8.95
CA TYR A 64 14.30 -1.37 -8.70
C TYR A 64 14.61 -1.53 -7.21
N GLN A 65 14.83 -0.44 -6.47
CA GLN A 65 15.06 -0.50 -5.02
C GLN A 65 13.90 -1.13 -4.26
N PHE A 66 12.66 -0.76 -4.59
CA PHE A 66 11.47 -1.39 -4.02
C PHE A 66 11.37 -2.88 -4.35
N ASN A 67 11.83 -3.31 -5.54
CA ASN A 67 11.82 -4.74 -5.90
C ASN A 67 12.76 -5.53 -4.97
N LEU A 68 13.89 -4.95 -4.57
CA LEU A 68 14.80 -5.58 -3.61
C LEU A 68 14.18 -5.75 -2.22
N LEU A 69 13.22 -4.89 -1.86
CA LEU A 69 12.51 -4.91 -0.57
C LEU A 69 11.28 -5.83 -0.58
N ILE A 70 10.86 -6.38 -1.73
CA ILE A 70 9.71 -7.29 -1.83
C ILE A 70 9.77 -8.45 -0.81
N PRO A 71 10.89 -9.17 -0.64
CA PRO A 71 10.95 -10.29 0.28
C PRO A 71 10.69 -9.89 1.73
N GLU A 72 11.21 -8.73 2.15
CA GLU A 72 11.03 -8.20 3.50
C GLU A 72 9.60 -7.74 3.73
N ILE A 73 9.02 -7.02 2.75
CA ILE A 73 7.62 -6.60 2.81
C ILE A 73 6.69 -7.81 2.86
N LEU A 74 6.94 -8.86 2.06
CA LEU A 74 6.18 -10.11 2.10
C LEU A 74 6.27 -10.80 3.46
N ARG A 75 7.46 -10.82 4.09
CA ARG A 75 7.65 -11.38 5.43
C ARG A 75 6.79 -10.64 6.45
N LEU A 76 6.84 -9.30 6.47
CA LEU A 76 6.06 -8.48 7.39
C LEU A 76 4.55 -8.60 7.17
N LEU A 77 4.11 -8.66 5.91
CA LEU A 77 2.70 -8.92 5.57
C LEU A 77 2.24 -10.25 6.14
N LYS A 78 3.07 -11.30 6.02
CA LYS A 78 2.79 -12.63 6.58
C LYS A 78 2.73 -12.60 8.11
N GLU A 79 3.65 -11.90 8.77
CA GLU A 79 3.65 -11.73 10.23
C GLU A 79 2.37 -11.04 10.73
N LYS A 80 1.84 -10.08 9.96
CA LYS A 80 0.57 -9.40 10.27
C LYS A 80 -0.67 -10.13 9.75
N ASN A 81 -0.56 -11.39 9.30
CA ASN A 81 -1.65 -12.20 8.76
C ASN A 81 -2.38 -11.55 7.55
N ILE A 82 -1.65 -10.78 6.74
CA ILE A 82 -2.18 -10.17 5.52
C ILE A 82 -1.88 -11.08 4.35
N GLU A 83 -2.91 -11.69 3.76
CA GLU A 83 -2.79 -12.53 2.58
C GLU A 83 -2.48 -11.72 1.31
N VAL A 84 -1.20 -11.65 0.96
CA VAL A 84 -0.71 -11.14 -0.33
C VAL A 84 -0.02 -12.27 -1.08
N ASN A 85 -0.48 -12.52 -2.31
CA ASN A 85 0.10 -13.54 -3.19
C ASN A 85 1.41 -13.08 -3.81
N GLU A 86 1.43 -11.83 -4.29
CA GLU A 86 2.56 -11.27 -5.04
C GLU A 86 2.59 -9.74 -4.86
N ILE A 87 3.79 -9.17 -4.82
CA ILE A 87 4.00 -7.72 -4.88
C ILE A 87 4.41 -7.33 -6.30
N LYS A 88 3.70 -6.38 -6.90
CA LYS A 88 4.04 -5.81 -8.20
C LYS A 88 4.37 -4.34 -8.07
N ILE A 89 5.55 -3.97 -8.54
CA ILE A 89 5.96 -2.58 -8.63
C ILE A 89 5.75 -2.08 -10.05
N LYS A 90 5.02 -0.98 -10.18
CA LYS A 90 4.71 -0.33 -11.46
C LYS A 90 5.26 1.08 -11.48
N VAL A 91 6.12 1.37 -12.46
CA VAL A 91 6.59 2.73 -12.70
C VAL A 91 5.54 3.45 -13.53
N ARG A 92 5.00 4.56 -13.00
CA ARG A 92 4.18 5.49 -13.79
C ARG A 92 5.13 6.50 -14.43
N ARG A 93 5.28 6.42 -15.74
CA ARG A 93 5.90 7.48 -16.56
C ARG A 93 4.91 8.61 -16.79
#